data_AF-A0A1H0K9A1-F1
#
_entry.id   AF-A0A1H0K9A1-F1
#
_cell.length_a   1.000
_cell.length_b   1.000
_cell.length_c   1.000
_cell.angle_alpha   90.00
_cell.angle_beta   90.00
_cell.angle_gamma   90.00
#
_symmetry.space_group_name_H-M   'P 1'
#
loop_
_entity.id
_entity.type
_entity.pdbx_description
1 polymer ?
#
loop_
_entity_poly.entity_id
_entity_poly.type
_entity_poly.pdbx_seq_one_letter_code
_entity_poly.pdbx_strand_id
1 'polypeptide(L)'
;MALSLPSIEFRGRKLDSSISFLILFCGLFLSIAMPLLMHRDPGPDAMTLWTSYARSDNCNFWNPFSPDRSSYECSAYLLRPTGINLDNAWAYGMLCNLFLTSIPIFIFRRIPLTIFLTLCLWGVVRSFFLDNLTKEIIVSVAVIVILFFSFSKRYRAGFFLSALFYGVLIRPYWILFSLVWVGVCVMKKRVSRFSFFVMLFMFYLVIATAIQLLVGYSVSSIRASNNEQRTLGEEGSKSLIVSWLSGGDFVSQAVDSMSIFFRLSFPVELILLSGLGQIIFVVLMMMTSLLIFKMMTSSHYKGSFIEPKVKELIAIPLSFLLVQGLFEPDFGSFARHFSMVVPVLFLGLGLQLRARKPEPVESRVLN
;
A
#
# COMPACT_ATOMS: atom_id res chain seq x y z
N MET A 1 -1.68 30.57 -7.88
CA MET A 1 -2.32 29.96 -6.68
C MET A 1 -1.25 29.95 -5.59
N ALA A 2 -1.33 30.83 -4.59
CA ALA A 2 -0.34 30.80 -3.50
C ALA A 2 -0.49 29.47 -2.73
N LEU A 3 0.58 28.67 -2.69
CA LEU A 3 0.63 27.43 -1.90
C LEU A 3 0.67 27.82 -0.41
N SER A 4 -0.50 27.92 0.22
CA SER A 4 -0.58 28.03 1.67
C SER A 4 -0.25 26.67 2.28
N LEU A 5 0.73 26.62 3.18
CA LEU A 5 1.04 25.42 3.95
C LEU A 5 -0.19 24.93 4.74
N PRO A 6 -0.40 23.60 4.85
CA PRO A 6 -1.44 23.07 5.72
C PRO A 6 -1.20 23.51 7.17
N SER A 7 -2.27 23.69 7.94
CA SER A 7 -2.15 23.84 9.39
C SER A 7 -2.46 22.53 10.10
N ILE A 8 -1.74 22.24 11.19
CA ILE A 8 -2.03 21.06 12.02
C ILE A 8 -3.26 21.33 12.88
N GLU A 9 -4.14 20.34 12.99
CA GLU A 9 -5.30 20.35 13.86
C GLU A 9 -5.11 19.36 15.02
N PHE A 10 -5.26 19.84 16.26
CA PHE A 10 -5.23 19.01 17.47
C PHE A 10 -6.52 19.19 18.25
N ARG A 11 -7.23 18.09 18.53
CA ARG A 11 -8.53 18.09 19.23
C ARG A 11 -9.56 19.08 18.65
N GLY A 12 -9.60 19.23 17.32
CA GLY A 12 -10.54 20.13 16.65
C GLY A 12 -10.10 21.60 16.56
N ARG A 13 -8.97 21.96 17.19
CA ARG A 13 -8.44 23.32 17.18
C ARG A 13 -7.25 23.42 16.23
N LYS A 14 -7.17 24.52 15.49
CA LYS A 14 -6.02 24.86 14.65
C LYS A 14 -4.86 25.24 15.56
N LEU A 15 -3.70 24.60 15.37
CA LEU A 15 -2.47 25.03 16.03
C LEU A 15 -1.94 26.32 15.40
N ASP A 16 -1.10 27.03 16.14
CA ASP A 16 -0.39 28.20 15.63
C ASP A 16 0.41 27.84 14.36
N SER A 17 0.61 28.84 13.48
CA SER A 17 1.28 28.65 12.20
C SER A 17 2.73 28.20 12.38
N SER A 18 3.45 28.79 13.34
CA SER A 18 4.85 28.45 13.62
C SER A 18 4.98 27.03 14.15
N ILE A 19 4.11 26.64 15.09
CA ILE A 19 4.07 25.27 15.64
C ILE A 19 3.68 24.26 14.55
N SER A 20 2.67 24.58 13.73
CA SER A 20 2.24 23.74 12.62
C SER A 20 3.38 23.52 11.63
N PHE A 21 4.10 24.58 11.27
CA PHE A 21 5.26 24.50 10.38
C PHE A 21 6.35 23.61 10.96
N LEU A 22 6.70 23.81 12.24
CA LEU A 22 7.71 22.99 12.91
C LEU A 22 7.34 21.51 12.90
N ILE A 23 6.08 21.17 13.25
CA ILE A 23 5.59 19.78 13.23
C ILE A 23 5.63 19.19 11.83
N LEU A 24 5.18 19.93 10.82
CA LEU A 24 5.20 19.49 9.42
C LEU A 24 6.63 19.23 8.94
N PHE A 25 7.52 20.18 9.19
CA PHE A 25 8.92 20.08 8.81
C PHE A 25 9.61 18.91 9.51
N CYS A 26 9.50 18.80 10.83
CA CYS A 26 10.12 17.72 11.59
C CYS A 26 9.58 16.35 11.18
N GLY A 27 8.25 16.19 11.02
CA GLY A 27 7.66 14.91 10.61
C GLY A 27 8.08 14.50 9.20
N LEU A 28 8.11 15.44 8.26
CA LEU A 28 8.54 15.19 6.89
C LEU A 28 10.03 14.88 6.83
N PHE A 29 10.87 15.65 7.53
CA PHE A 29 12.31 15.42 7.64
C PHE A 29 12.58 14.02 8.22
N LEU A 30 11.98 13.66 9.36
CA LEU A 30 12.17 12.34 9.97
C LEU A 30 11.71 11.20 9.06
N SER A 31 10.63 11.40 8.30
CA SER A 31 10.15 10.36 7.38
C SER A 31 11.13 10.10 6.22
N ILE A 32 11.82 11.13 5.76
CA ILE A 32 12.65 11.10 4.54
C ILE A 32 14.13 10.85 4.87
N ALA A 33 14.63 11.41 5.96
CA ALA A 33 16.06 11.41 6.29
C ALA A 33 16.57 10.06 6.86
N MET A 34 15.70 9.08 7.07
CA MET A 34 16.10 7.76 7.61
C MET A 34 17.27 7.09 6.86
N PRO A 35 17.33 7.09 5.51
CA PRO A 35 18.50 6.60 4.75
C PRO A 35 19.82 7.29 5.13
N LEU A 36 19.78 8.59 5.46
CA LEU A 36 20.96 9.34 5.89
C LEU A 36 21.36 9.06 7.34
N LEU A 37 20.39 8.69 8.18
CA LEU A 37 20.59 8.45 9.60
C LEU A 37 21.01 7.01 9.91
N MET A 38 20.69 6.07 9.02
CA MET A 38 20.96 4.65 9.18
C MET A 38 21.50 4.07 7.88
N HIS A 39 22.75 4.36 7.53
CA HIS A 39 23.39 3.73 6.38
C HIS A 39 23.51 2.22 6.61
N ARG A 40 23.01 1.42 5.67
CA ARG A 40 23.05 -0.04 5.73
C ARG A 40 23.72 -0.60 4.50
N ASP A 41 24.47 -1.67 4.71
CA ASP A 41 25.02 -2.45 3.61
C ASP A 41 23.89 -2.98 2.70
N PRO A 42 24.15 -3.15 1.39
CA PRO A 42 23.14 -3.64 0.47
C PRO A 42 22.66 -5.03 0.87
N GLY A 43 21.37 -5.15 1.17
CA GLY A 43 20.76 -6.42 1.55
C GLY A 43 20.69 -7.44 0.39
N PRO A 44 20.26 -8.69 0.67
CA PRO A 44 20.18 -9.75 -0.33
C PRO A 44 19.31 -9.41 -1.54
N ASP A 45 18.23 -8.66 -1.34
CA ASP A 45 17.33 -8.18 -2.40
C ASP A 45 18.05 -7.22 -3.36
N ALA A 46 18.87 -6.33 -2.83
CA ALA A 46 19.67 -5.39 -3.61
C ALA A 46 20.75 -6.08 -4.41
N MET A 47 21.44 -7.06 -3.81
CA MET A 47 22.41 -7.89 -4.52
C MET A 47 21.76 -8.75 -5.60
N THR A 48 20.57 -9.29 -5.36
CA THR A 48 19.80 -10.07 -6.36
C THR A 48 19.41 -9.19 -7.54
N LEU A 49 18.95 -7.96 -7.29
CA LEU A 49 18.63 -7.02 -8.34
C LEU A 49 19.89 -6.56 -9.10
N TRP A 50 20.97 -6.27 -8.40
CA TRP A 50 22.24 -5.86 -9.00
C TRP A 50 22.85 -6.95 -9.89
N THR A 51 22.90 -8.19 -9.42
CA THR A 51 23.36 -9.34 -10.25
C THR A 51 22.47 -9.56 -11.48
N SER A 52 21.21 -9.15 -11.43
CA SER A 52 20.30 -9.20 -12.57
C SER A 52 20.56 -8.11 -13.61
N TYR A 53 21.37 -7.08 -13.32
CA TYR A 53 21.76 -6.05 -14.30
C TYR A 53 22.57 -6.64 -15.44
N ALA A 54 23.41 -7.64 -15.17
CA ALA A 54 24.17 -8.35 -16.20
C ALA A 54 23.29 -9.19 -17.13
N ARG A 55 22.09 -9.58 -16.68
CA ARG A 55 21.12 -10.41 -17.41
C ARG A 55 19.85 -9.65 -17.78
N SER A 56 19.89 -8.32 -17.76
CA SER A 56 18.71 -7.47 -17.99
C SER A 56 18.03 -7.75 -19.34
N ASP A 57 18.84 -8.10 -20.34
CA ASP A 57 18.40 -8.23 -21.73
C ASP A 57 17.57 -9.52 -21.95
N ASN A 58 17.56 -10.43 -20.97
CA ASN A 58 16.72 -11.63 -20.98
C ASN A 58 15.27 -11.35 -20.55
N CYS A 59 14.93 -10.12 -20.13
CA CYS A 59 13.57 -9.82 -19.74
C CYS A 59 12.59 -10.00 -20.91
N ASN A 60 11.67 -10.94 -20.75
CA ASN A 60 10.57 -11.14 -21.68
C ASN A 60 9.34 -10.30 -21.27
N PHE A 61 9.17 -9.13 -21.90
CA PHE A 61 7.97 -8.29 -21.70
C PHE A 61 6.73 -8.82 -22.43
N TRP A 62 6.92 -9.65 -23.45
CA TRP A 62 5.84 -10.10 -24.35
C TRP A 62 4.98 -11.21 -23.75
N ASN A 63 5.52 -11.99 -22.82
CA ASN A 63 4.75 -13.00 -22.08
C ASN A 63 4.84 -12.77 -20.56
N PRO A 64 3.95 -11.94 -19.99
CA PRO A 64 3.99 -11.60 -18.59
C PRO A 64 3.81 -12.79 -17.63
N PHE A 65 3.21 -13.89 -18.10
CA PHE A 65 2.87 -15.08 -17.33
C PHE A 65 3.80 -16.27 -17.61
N SER A 66 4.90 -16.05 -18.34
CA SER A 66 5.90 -17.09 -18.57
C SER A 66 6.54 -17.57 -17.24
N PRO A 67 6.64 -18.89 -17.00
CA PRO A 67 7.28 -19.43 -15.80
C PRO A 67 8.75 -19.03 -15.65
N ASP A 68 9.45 -18.85 -16.77
CA ASP A 68 10.88 -18.51 -16.81
C ASP A 68 11.14 -17.02 -16.59
N ARG A 69 10.08 -16.20 -16.44
CA ARG A 69 10.20 -14.76 -16.34
C ARG A 69 10.66 -14.33 -14.95
N SER A 70 11.87 -13.78 -14.87
CA SER A 70 12.36 -13.13 -13.65
C SER A 70 11.90 -11.68 -13.54
N SER A 71 11.15 -11.37 -12.48
CA SER A 71 10.82 -9.97 -12.15
C SER A 71 12.05 -9.13 -11.78
N TYR A 72 13.18 -9.75 -11.39
CA TYR A 72 14.45 -9.04 -11.15
C TYR A 72 15.10 -8.60 -12.45
N GLU A 73 15.16 -9.46 -13.46
CA GLU A 73 15.74 -9.14 -14.78
C GLU A 73 14.94 -8.02 -15.45
N CYS A 74 13.62 -8.07 -15.40
CA CYS A 74 12.77 -7.00 -15.93
C CYS A 74 12.89 -5.68 -15.17
N SER A 75 13.07 -5.74 -13.85
CA SER A 75 13.35 -4.53 -13.05
C SER A 75 14.73 -3.95 -13.37
N ALA A 76 15.73 -4.81 -13.54
CA ALA A 76 17.07 -4.43 -13.92
C ALA A 76 17.09 -3.78 -15.31
N TYR A 77 16.34 -4.31 -16.28
CA TYR A 77 16.19 -3.70 -17.60
C TYR A 77 15.64 -2.27 -17.56
N LEU A 78 14.69 -2.00 -16.67
CA LEU A 78 14.12 -0.65 -16.53
C LEU A 78 15.02 0.31 -15.73
N LEU A 79 15.77 -0.18 -14.75
CA LEU A 79 16.61 0.66 -13.88
C LEU A 79 18.02 0.88 -14.43
N ARG A 80 18.58 -0.06 -15.19
CA ARG A 80 19.94 0.06 -15.75
C ARG A 80 20.13 1.32 -16.61
N PRO A 81 19.20 1.71 -17.50
CA PRO A 81 19.34 2.92 -18.32
C PRO A 81 19.26 4.24 -17.53
N THR A 82 18.66 4.23 -16.34
CA THR A 82 18.54 5.44 -15.51
C THR A 82 19.82 5.75 -14.72
N GLY A 83 20.81 4.85 -14.76
CA GLY A 83 22.07 4.99 -14.01
C GLY A 83 21.92 4.73 -12.51
N ILE A 84 20.78 4.18 -12.06
CA ILE A 84 20.59 3.77 -10.68
C ILE A 84 21.46 2.54 -10.41
N ASN A 85 22.27 2.60 -9.34
CA ASN A 85 23.18 1.54 -8.93
C ASN A 85 23.16 1.40 -7.40
N LEU A 86 24.02 0.53 -6.86
CA LEU A 86 24.10 0.29 -5.40
C LEU A 86 24.46 1.55 -4.61
N ASP A 87 25.31 2.43 -5.17
CA ASP A 87 25.85 3.59 -4.46
C ASP A 87 24.88 4.78 -4.40
N ASN A 88 23.98 4.89 -5.38
CA ASN A 88 23.08 6.04 -5.52
C ASN A 88 21.59 5.71 -5.32
N ALA A 89 21.21 4.43 -5.23
CA ALA A 89 19.80 4.02 -5.10
C ALA A 89 19.09 4.66 -3.91
N TRP A 90 19.77 4.84 -2.79
CA TRP A 90 19.24 5.49 -1.58
C TRP A 90 18.70 6.90 -1.88
N ALA A 91 19.33 7.66 -2.77
CA ALA A 91 18.92 9.02 -3.11
C ALA A 91 17.60 9.02 -3.91
N TYR A 92 17.46 8.08 -4.84
CA TYR A 92 16.22 7.89 -5.61
C TYR A 92 15.09 7.38 -4.71
N GLY A 93 15.39 6.46 -3.80
CA GLY A 93 14.44 5.98 -2.80
C GLY A 93 13.97 7.10 -1.88
N MET A 94 14.89 7.93 -1.40
CA MET A 94 14.59 9.11 -0.58
C MET A 94 13.70 10.11 -1.34
N LEU A 95 13.99 10.37 -2.61
CA LEU A 95 13.18 11.23 -3.47
C LEU A 95 11.76 10.67 -3.67
N CYS A 96 11.64 9.37 -3.94
CA CYS A 96 10.36 8.68 -4.05
C CYS A 96 9.55 8.79 -2.75
N ASN A 97 10.18 8.58 -1.59
CA ASN A 97 9.50 8.67 -0.31
C ASN A 97 9.08 10.11 0.04
N LEU A 98 9.90 11.11 -0.34
CA LEU A 98 9.53 12.53 -0.25
C LEU A 98 8.24 12.79 -1.02
N PHE A 99 8.14 12.40 -2.29
CA PHE A 99 6.93 12.64 -3.08
C PHE A 99 5.72 11.89 -2.53
N LEU A 100 5.88 10.59 -2.24
CA LEU A 100 4.78 9.79 -1.74
C LEU A 100 4.27 10.27 -0.37
N THR A 101 5.11 10.91 0.45
CA THR A 101 4.70 11.46 1.76
C THR A 101 4.16 12.89 1.64
N SER A 102 4.83 13.75 0.87
CA SER A 102 4.50 15.16 0.75
C SER A 102 3.22 15.42 -0.04
N ILE A 103 3.00 14.72 -1.17
CA ILE A 103 1.85 14.97 -2.05
C ILE A 103 0.52 14.85 -1.27
N PRO A 104 0.26 13.79 -0.48
CA PRO A 104 -0.96 13.73 0.33
C PRO A 104 -1.06 14.86 1.36
N ILE A 105 0.03 15.26 2.02
CA ILE A 105 0.05 16.30 3.05
C ILE A 105 -0.44 17.64 2.49
N PHE A 106 0.07 18.05 1.33
CA PHE A 106 -0.24 19.34 0.72
C PHE A 106 -1.69 19.49 0.24
N ILE A 107 -2.46 18.39 0.23
CA ILE A 107 -3.89 18.43 -0.10
C ILE A 107 -4.75 18.84 1.07
N PHE A 108 -4.30 18.60 2.30
CA PHE A 108 -5.03 19.07 3.46
C PHE A 108 -4.94 20.60 3.55
N ARG A 109 -6.05 21.24 3.92
CA ARG A 109 -6.00 22.61 4.46
C ARG A 109 -5.73 22.59 5.97
N ARG A 110 -6.39 21.66 6.65
CA ARG A 110 -6.19 21.34 8.07
C ARG A 110 -6.01 19.83 8.17
N ILE A 111 -4.86 19.40 8.64
CA ILE A 111 -4.56 17.97 8.81
C ILE A 111 -4.63 17.62 10.29
N PRO A 112 -5.48 16.65 10.69
CA PRO A 112 -5.47 16.14 12.06
C PRO A 112 -4.11 15.56 12.40
N LEU A 113 -3.57 15.90 13.57
CA LEU A 113 -2.25 15.45 14.02
C LEU A 113 -2.08 13.93 13.93
N THR A 114 -3.12 13.18 14.29
CA THR A 114 -3.09 11.70 14.20
C THR A 114 -2.90 11.21 12.76
N ILE A 115 -3.64 11.78 11.80
CA ILE A 115 -3.51 11.43 10.38
C ILE A 115 -2.12 11.79 9.85
N PHE A 116 -1.61 12.97 10.23
CA PHE A 116 -0.27 13.41 9.86
C PHE A 116 0.82 12.45 10.40
N LEU A 117 0.74 12.09 11.68
CA LEU A 117 1.70 11.17 12.30
C LEU A 117 1.63 9.77 11.67
N THR A 118 0.44 9.23 11.42
CA THR A 118 0.27 7.93 10.76
C THR A 118 0.91 7.95 9.36
N LEU A 119 0.72 9.01 8.57
CA LEU A 119 1.34 9.15 7.25
C LEU A 119 2.88 9.26 7.34
N CYS A 120 3.41 10.02 8.30
CA CYS A 120 4.86 10.13 8.50
C CYS A 120 5.47 8.80 8.95
N LEU A 121 4.81 8.06 9.84
CA LEU A 121 5.24 6.72 10.26
C LEU A 121 5.26 5.73 9.08
N TRP A 122 4.26 5.78 8.19
CA TRP A 122 4.33 5.03 6.93
C TRP A 122 5.49 5.48 6.03
N GLY A 123 5.88 6.76 6.08
CA GLY A 123 7.08 7.26 5.42
C GLY A 123 8.38 6.68 6.01
N VAL A 124 8.47 6.57 7.34
CA VAL A 124 9.59 5.89 8.01
C VAL A 124 9.66 4.41 7.61
N VAL A 125 8.53 3.70 7.62
CA VAL A 125 8.46 2.30 7.19
C VAL A 125 8.95 2.14 5.74
N ARG A 126 8.49 3.01 4.82
CA ARG A 126 8.94 3.01 3.42
C ARG A 126 10.44 3.25 3.29
N SER A 127 11.01 4.18 4.06
CA SER A 127 12.44 4.49 4.00
C SER A 127 13.30 3.26 4.24
N PHE A 128 12.93 2.36 5.15
CA PHE A 128 13.69 1.11 5.36
C PHE A 128 13.77 0.21 4.13
N PHE A 129 12.79 0.28 3.23
CA PHE A 129 12.74 -0.53 2.01
C PHE A 129 13.28 0.20 0.77
N LEU A 130 13.29 1.53 0.80
CA LEU A 130 13.77 2.39 -0.29
C LEU A 130 15.22 2.85 -0.11
N ASP A 131 15.86 2.55 1.03
CA ASP A 131 17.26 2.85 1.28
C ASP A 131 18.23 2.11 0.32
N ASN A 132 17.80 0.98 -0.24
CA ASN A 132 18.63 0.14 -1.08
C ASN A 132 18.09 0.02 -2.51
N LEU A 133 18.92 -0.52 -3.41
CA LEU A 133 18.52 -0.86 -4.78
C LEU A 133 17.42 -1.93 -4.75
N THR A 134 16.16 -1.53 -4.93
CA THR A 134 15.02 -2.46 -4.90
C THR A 134 14.03 -2.17 -6.02
N LYS A 135 13.20 -3.18 -6.35
CA LYS A 135 12.09 -3.03 -7.31
C LYS A 135 11.04 -2.02 -6.83
N GLU A 136 11.04 -1.73 -5.53
CA GLU A 136 10.07 -0.82 -4.92
C GLU A 136 10.28 0.63 -5.38
N ILE A 137 11.46 0.97 -5.90
CA ILE A 137 11.69 2.25 -6.59
C ILE A 137 10.74 2.38 -7.79
N ILE A 138 10.59 1.32 -8.59
CA ILE A 138 9.70 1.30 -9.77
C ILE A 138 8.23 1.37 -9.33
N VAL A 139 7.85 0.59 -8.30
CA VAL A 139 6.50 0.66 -7.70
C VAL A 139 6.20 2.08 -7.22
N SER A 140 7.15 2.71 -6.55
CA SER A 140 6.99 4.05 -6.00
C SER A 140 6.71 5.07 -7.10
N VAL A 141 7.43 5.00 -8.23
CA VAL A 141 7.15 5.84 -9.40
C VAL A 141 5.73 5.59 -9.92
N ALA A 142 5.30 4.34 -10.05
CA ALA A 142 3.93 4.01 -10.47
C ALA A 142 2.88 4.59 -9.51
N VAL A 143 3.09 4.52 -8.20
CA VAL A 143 2.16 5.10 -7.22
C VAL A 143 2.21 6.62 -7.21
N ILE A 144 3.37 7.26 -7.40
CA ILE A 144 3.47 8.72 -7.58
C ILE A 144 2.63 9.17 -8.78
N VAL A 145 2.72 8.45 -9.90
CA VAL A 145 1.88 8.71 -11.09
C VAL A 145 0.39 8.58 -10.75
N ILE A 146 0.00 7.55 -9.99
CA ILE A 146 -1.38 7.38 -9.48
C ILE A 146 -1.82 8.59 -8.62
N LEU A 147 -0.95 9.08 -7.72
CA LEU A 147 -1.23 10.26 -6.89
C LEU A 147 -1.46 11.51 -7.75
N PHE A 148 -0.64 11.73 -8.78
CA PHE A 148 -0.83 12.87 -9.69
C PHE A 148 -2.12 12.76 -10.51
N PHE A 149 -2.42 11.59 -11.07
CA PHE A 149 -3.68 11.38 -11.80
C PHE A 149 -4.91 11.51 -10.92
N SER A 150 -4.78 11.27 -9.61
CA SER A 150 -5.84 11.47 -8.63
C SER A 150 -6.31 12.92 -8.52
N PHE A 151 -5.56 13.91 -9.01
CA PHE A 151 -6.02 15.30 -9.14
C PHE A 151 -6.90 15.53 -10.36
N SER A 152 -6.76 14.70 -11.40
CA SER A 152 -7.50 14.83 -12.64
C SER A 152 -8.92 14.24 -12.55
N LYS A 153 -9.78 14.60 -13.51
CA LYS A 153 -11.04 13.89 -13.78
C LYS A 153 -10.79 12.49 -14.34
N ARG A 154 -9.61 12.26 -14.95
CA ARG A 154 -9.19 10.97 -15.53
C ARG A 154 -8.52 10.03 -14.53
N TYR A 155 -8.69 10.24 -13.22
CA TYR A 155 -8.02 9.43 -12.18
C TYR A 155 -8.26 7.92 -12.32
N ARG A 156 -9.45 7.50 -12.75
CA ARG A 156 -9.77 6.08 -12.96
C ARG A 156 -8.88 5.44 -14.03
N ALA A 157 -8.77 6.11 -15.18
CA ALA A 157 -7.91 5.67 -16.27
C ALA A 157 -6.43 5.74 -15.85
N GLY A 158 -6.04 6.81 -15.16
CA GLY A 158 -4.68 6.96 -14.64
C GLY A 158 -4.29 5.82 -13.70
N PHE A 159 -5.15 5.46 -12.75
CA PHE A 159 -4.92 4.31 -11.88
C PHE A 159 -4.85 3.00 -12.66
N PHE A 160 -5.89 2.71 -13.44
CA PHE A 160 -6.01 1.42 -14.15
C PHE A 160 -4.83 1.20 -15.11
N LEU A 161 -4.48 2.20 -15.92
CA LEU A 161 -3.37 2.10 -16.86
C LEU A 161 -2.01 2.03 -16.16
N SER A 162 -1.79 2.79 -15.08
CA SER A 162 -0.53 2.73 -14.34
C SER A 162 -0.34 1.36 -13.69
N ALA A 163 -1.39 0.82 -13.07
CA ALA A 163 -1.34 -0.50 -12.45
C ALA A 163 -1.20 -1.62 -13.48
N LEU A 164 -1.91 -1.54 -14.60
CA LEU A 164 -1.80 -2.48 -15.71
C LEU A 164 -0.40 -2.47 -16.33
N PHE A 165 0.13 -1.29 -16.63
CA PHE A 165 1.47 -1.14 -17.21
C PHE A 165 2.54 -1.70 -16.29
N TYR A 166 2.51 -1.34 -15.01
CA TYR A 166 3.43 -1.92 -14.03
C TYR A 166 3.25 -3.44 -13.89
N GLY A 167 2.00 -3.93 -13.95
CA GLY A 167 1.72 -5.35 -13.85
C GLY A 167 2.24 -6.16 -15.03
N VAL A 168 2.07 -5.66 -16.24
CA VAL A 168 2.63 -6.24 -17.46
C VAL A 168 4.16 -6.24 -17.40
N LEU A 169 4.78 -5.13 -16.98
CA LEU A 169 6.23 -4.98 -17.03
C LEU A 169 7.02 -5.66 -15.91
N ILE A 170 6.48 -5.74 -14.69
CA ILE A 170 7.27 -6.15 -13.53
C ILE A 170 6.56 -7.19 -12.65
N ARG A 171 5.28 -6.97 -12.30
CA ARG A 171 4.57 -7.82 -11.34
C ARG A 171 3.15 -8.18 -11.80
N PRO A 172 2.93 -9.34 -12.44
CA PRO A 172 1.63 -9.71 -13.02
C PRO A 172 0.43 -9.62 -12.08
N TYR A 173 0.60 -9.82 -10.77
CA TYR A 173 -0.49 -9.67 -9.80
C TYR A 173 -1.06 -8.24 -9.73
N TRP A 174 -0.36 -7.22 -10.23
CA TRP A 174 -0.91 -5.86 -10.34
C TRP A 174 -2.02 -5.74 -11.39
N ILE A 175 -2.08 -6.66 -12.35
CA ILE A 175 -3.21 -6.78 -13.27
C ILE A 175 -4.46 -7.16 -12.46
N LEU A 176 -4.36 -8.21 -11.63
CA LEU A 176 -5.44 -8.60 -10.73
C LEU A 176 -5.81 -7.46 -9.78
N PHE A 177 -4.83 -6.78 -9.19
CA PHE A 177 -5.04 -5.60 -8.34
C PHE A 177 -5.91 -4.53 -9.03
N SER A 178 -5.63 -4.21 -10.29
CA SER A 178 -6.43 -3.24 -11.05
C SER A 178 -7.88 -3.70 -11.28
N LEU A 179 -8.09 -4.99 -11.56
CA LEU A 179 -9.42 -5.59 -11.76
C LEU A 179 -10.23 -5.64 -10.46
N VAL A 180 -9.59 -6.03 -9.35
CA VAL A 180 -10.22 -6.05 -8.02
C VAL A 180 -10.67 -4.65 -7.62
N TRP A 181 -9.87 -3.62 -7.92
CA TRP A 181 -10.27 -2.24 -7.70
C TRP A 181 -11.52 -1.83 -8.47
N VAL A 182 -11.63 -2.20 -9.75
CA VAL A 182 -12.86 -1.98 -10.53
C VAL A 182 -14.05 -2.68 -9.86
N GLY A 183 -13.89 -3.93 -9.42
CA GLY A 183 -14.90 -4.68 -8.67
C GLY A 183 -15.37 -3.93 -7.42
N VAL A 184 -14.44 -3.54 -6.54
CA VAL A 184 -14.74 -2.77 -5.32
C VAL A 184 -15.45 -1.44 -5.65
N CYS A 185 -15.04 -0.76 -6.71
CA CYS A 185 -15.65 0.50 -7.15
C CYS A 185 -17.09 0.34 -7.66
N VAL A 186 -17.41 -0.76 -8.33
CA VAL A 186 -18.78 -1.07 -8.75
C VAL A 186 -19.65 -1.41 -7.53
N MET A 187 -19.08 -2.14 -6.57
CA MET A 187 -19.79 -2.67 -5.41
C MET A 187 -20.10 -1.61 -4.34
N LYS A 188 -19.40 -0.47 -4.35
CA LYS A 188 -19.56 0.61 -3.37
C LYS A 188 -20.99 1.19 -3.23
N LYS A 189 -21.87 0.94 -4.20
CA LYS A 189 -23.26 1.44 -4.22
C LYS A 189 -24.21 0.65 -3.30
N ARG A 190 -23.84 -0.54 -2.83
CA ARG A 190 -24.75 -1.49 -2.13
C ARG A 190 -24.33 -1.84 -0.70
N VAL A 191 -23.46 -1.04 -0.09
CA VAL A 191 -22.67 -1.51 1.07
C VAL A 191 -23.31 -1.14 2.40
N SER A 192 -24.04 -2.08 3.01
CA SER A 192 -24.15 -2.16 4.47
C SER A 192 -22.89 -2.84 5.04
N ARG A 193 -22.62 -2.70 6.35
CA ARG A 193 -21.47 -3.38 7.00
C ARG A 193 -21.50 -4.89 6.77
N PHE A 194 -22.67 -5.51 6.89
CA PHE A 194 -22.85 -6.94 6.64
C PHE A 194 -22.60 -7.30 5.17
N SER A 195 -23.20 -6.54 4.24
CA SER A 195 -23.02 -6.77 2.81
C SER A 195 -21.55 -6.65 2.39
N PHE A 196 -20.77 -5.76 3.00
CA PHE A 196 -19.33 -5.66 2.77
C PHE A 196 -18.57 -6.97 3.04
N PHE A 197 -18.82 -7.61 4.18
CA PHE A 197 -18.15 -8.85 4.55
C PHE A 197 -18.63 -10.05 3.72
N VAL A 198 -19.92 -10.11 3.39
CA VAL A 198 -20.44 -11.13 2.45
C VAL A 198 -19.77 -10.98 1.09
N MET A 199 -19.64 -9.76 0.59
CA MET A 199 -18.97 -9.47 -0.67
C MET A 199 -17.48 -9.80 -0.65
N LEU A 200 -16.80 -9.56 0.47
CA LEU A 200 -15.41 -9.96 0.69
C LEU A 200 -15.24 -11.48 0.58
N PHE A 201 -16.13 -12.23 1.23
CA PHE A 201 -16.14 -13.68 1.15
C PHE A 201 -16.41 -14.17 -0.29
N MET A 202 -17.43 -13.60 -0.95
CA MET A 202 -17.74 -13.94 -2.35
C MET A 202 -16.59 -13.63 -3.30
N PHE A 203 -15.84 -12.55 -3.06
CA PHE A 203 -14.64 -12.23 -3.82
C PHE A 203 -13.60 -13.36 -3.71
N TYR A 204 -13.27 -13.78 -2.48
CA TYR A 204 -12.31 -14.87 -2.28
C TYR A 204 -12.79 -16.19 -2.87
N LEU A 205 -14.09 -16.49 -2.76
CA LEU A 205 -14.68 -17.68 -3.35
C LEU A 205 -14.53 -17.67 -4.88
N VAL A 206 -14.92 -16.58 -5.54
CA VAL A 206 -14.83 -16.48 -7.00
C VAL A 206 -13.38 -16.58 -7.48
N ILE A 207 -12.44 -15.91 -6.82
CA ILE A 207 -11.03 -15.95 -7.22
C ILE A 207 -10.41 -17.32 -6.95
N ALA A 208 -10.67 -17.94 -5.80
CA ALA A 208 -10.17 -19.27 -5.48
C ALA A 208 -10.69 -20.31 -6.49
N THR A 209 -11.99 -20.27 -6.83
CA THR A 209 -12.57 -21.11 -7.87
C THR A 209 -11.94 -20.84 -9.23
N ALA A 210 -11.77 -19.58 -9.63
CA ALA A 210 -11.16 -19.24 -10.91
C ALA A 210 -9.71 -19.75 -11.02
N ILE A 211 -8.90 -19.57 -9.98
CA ILE A 211 -7.50 -20.04 -9.95
C ILE A 211 -7.46 -21.56 -10.05
N GLN A 212 -8.25 -22.28 -9.26
CA GLN A 212 -8.25 -23.73 -9.26
C GLN A 212 -8.75 -24.32 -10.58
N LEU A 213 -9.77 -23.72 -11.22
CA LEU A 213 -10.29 -24.18 -12.51
C LEU A 213 -9.38 -23.83 -13.70
N LEU A 214 -8.71 -22.67 -13.69
CA LEU A 214 -7.89 -22.21 -14.82
C LEU A 214 -6.45 -22.69 -14.73
N VAL A 215 -5.88 -22.76 -13.53
CA VAL A 215 -4.46 -23.07 -13.30
C VAL A 215 -4.27 -24.50 -12.78
N GLY A 216 -5.31 -25.11 -12.20
CA GLY A 216 -5.25 -26.49 -11.68
C GLY A 216 -4.62 -26.61 -10.28
N TYR A 217 -4.21 -25.50 -9.67
CA TYR A 217 -3.63 -25.46 -8.32
C TYR A 217 -4.55 -24.73 -7.33
N SER A 218 -4.48 -25.12 -6.05
CA SER A 218 -5.17 -24.38 -4.99
C SER A 218 -4.41 -23.08 -4.65
N VAL A 219 -5.12 -22.05 -4.20
CA VAL A 219 -4.50 -20.79 -3.74
C VAL A 219 -3.53 -21.05 -2.58
N SER A 220 -3.87 -21.99 -1.70
CA SER A 220 -3.02 -22.41 -0.58
C SER A 220 -1.72 -23.07 -1.04
N SER A 221 -1.73 -23.85 -2.13
CA SER A 221 -0.53 -24.50 -2.68
C SER A 221 0.46 -23.49 -3.29
N ILE A 222 -0.04 -22.45 -3.97
CA ILE A 222 0.80 -21.37 -4.50
C ILE A 222 1.55 -20.69 -3.35
N ARG A 223 0.86 -20.39 -2.26
CA ARG A 223 1.47 -19.77 -1.08
C ARG A 223 2.43 -20.71 -0.36
N ALA A 224 2.09 -22.01 -0.23
CA ALA A 224 2.98 -23.01 0.33
C ALA A 224 4.30 -23.10 -0.45
N SER A 225 4.25 -23.11 -1.79
CA SER A 225 5.46 -23.13 -2.63
C SER A 225 6.33 -21.88 -2.46
N ASN A 226 5.70 -20.70 -2.33
CA ASN A 226 6.40 -19.44 -2.05
C ASN A 226 7.02 -19.39 -0.64
N ASN A 227 6.41 -20.08 0.32
CA ASN A 227 6.91 -20.20 1.69
C ASN A 227 8.07 -21.21 1.77
N GLU A 228 7.98 -22.33 1.06
CA GLU A 228 9.01 -23.37 1.01
C GLU A 228 10.37 -22.81 0.54
N GLN A 229 10.35 -21.99 -0.52
CA GLN A 229 11.54 -21.28 -1.02
C GLN A 229 12.17 -20.34 0.02
N ARG A 230 11.40 -19.84 1.00
CA ARG A 230 11.87 -18.93 2.05
C ARG A 230 12.33 -19.64 3.33
N THR A 231 11.84 -20.86 3.58
CA THR A 231 12.27 -21.70 4.71
C THR A 231 13.63 -22.37 4.48
N LEU A 232 14.13 -22.42 3.24
CA LEU A 232 15.42 -23.03 2.89
C LEU A 232 16.64 -22.11 3.18
N GLY A 233 16.43 -20.86 3.61
CA GLY A 233 17.52 -19.97 4.07
C GLY A 233 17.85 -20.13 5.56
N GLU A 234 19.11 -19.86 5.94
CA GLU A 234 19.65 -20.08 7.30
C GLU A 234 18.91 -19.35 8.45
N GLU A 235 18.06 -18.37 8.14
CA GLU A 235 17.06 -17.83 9.06
C GLU A 235 15.69 -17.85 8.39
N GLY A 236 14.95 -18.96 8.53
CA GLY A 236 13.56 -19.02 8.09
C GLY A 236 12.79 -17.79 8.56
N SER A 237 12.16 -17.06 7.63
CA SER A 237 11.53 -15.76 7.94
C SER A 237 10.59 -15.90 9.13
N LYS A 238 10.97 -15.29 10.27
CA LYS A 238 10.20 -15.34 11.53
C LYS A 238 8.78 -14.75 11.40
N SER A 239 8.48 -14.10 10.27
CA SER A 239 7.21 -13.46 9.96
C SER A 239 6.43 -14.16 8.83
N LEU A 240 6.68 -15.45 8.57
CA LEU A 240 5.92 -16.22 7.58
C LEU A 240 4.43 -16.29 7.93
N ILE A 241 3.60 -16.18 6.90
CA ILE A 241 2.14 -16.31 7.01
C ILE A 241 1.78 -17.73 6.57
N VAL A 242 1.46 -18.57 7.56
CA VAL A 242 1.05 -19.96 7.34
C VAL A 242 -0.45 -20.06 7.12
N SER A 243 -0.89 -20.91 6.19
CA SER A 243 -2.32 -21.26 6.04
C SER A 243 -2.80 -21.94 7.31
N TRP A 244 -4.01 -21.60 7.76
CA TRP A 244 -4.65 -22.31 8.89
C TRP A 244 -5.54 -23.44 8.39
N LEU A 245 -6.05 -23.32 7.16
CA LEU A 245 -6.89 -24.32 6.54
C LEU A 245 -6.17 -24.90 5.31
N SER A 246 -5.98 -26.21 5.31
CA SER A 246 -5.36 -26.97 4.22
C SER A 246 -6.37 -27.67 3.31
N GLY A 247 -7.66 -27.30 3.38
CA GLY A 247 -8.72 -27.89 2.57
C GLY A 247 -8.55 -27.61 1.07
N GLY A 248 -8.75 -28.65 0.25
CA GLY A 248 -8.66 -28.58 -1.22
C GLY A 248 -9.93 -28.08 -1.91
N ASP A 249 -11.02 -27.91 -1.17
CA ASP A 249 -12.29 -27.39 -1.71
C ASP A 249 -12.29 -25.85 -1.80
N PHE A 250 -13.20 -25.32 -2.63
CA PHE A 250 -13.27 -23.88 -2.92
C PHE A 250 -13.62 -23.04 -1.68
N VAL A 251 -14.44 -23.57 -0.79
CA VAL A 251 -14.92 -22.84 0.39
C VAL A 251 -13.80 -22.73 1.42
N SER A 252 -13.09 -23.82 1.70
CA SER A 252 -11.92 -23.82 2.59
C SER A 252 -10.84 -22.84 2.13
N GLN A 253 -10.57 -22.78 0.83
CA GLN A 253 -9.61 -21.81 0.26
C GLN A 253 -10.08 -20.36 0.41
N ALA A 254 -11.36 -20.10 0.23
CA ALA A 254 -11.94 -18.77 0.41
C ALA A 254 -11.85 -18.32 1.88
N VAL A 255 -12.15 -19.22 2.82
CA VAL A 255 -12.05 -18.95 4.26
C VAL A 255 -10.60 -18.74 4.69
N ASP A 256 -9.64 -19.53 4.18
CA ASP A 256 -8.21 -19.36 4.48
C ASP A 256 -7.72 -17.99 4.00
N SER A 257 -8.04 -17.62 2.75
CA SER A 257 -7.67 -16.33 2.17
C SER A 257 -8.30 -15.15 2.93
N MET A 258 -9.57 -15.31 3.36
CA MET A 258 -10.26 -14.32 4.18
C MET A 258 -9.63 -14.20 5.59
N SER A 259 -9.23 -15.31 6.20
CA SER A 259 -8.49 -15.32 7.47
C SER A 259 -7.18 -14.53 7.35
N ILE A 260 -6.43 -14.77 6.28
CA ILE A 260 -5.16 -14.08 6.01
C ILE A 260 -5.38 -12.61 5.76
N PHE A 261 -6.40 -12.23 5.01
CA PHE A 261 -6.78 -10.84 4.85
C PHE A 261 -6.97 -10.14 6.21
N PHE A 262 -7.63 -10.79 7.17
CA PHE A 262 -7.78 -10.25 8.52
C PHE A 262 -6.47 -10.22 9.29
N ARG A 263 -5.63 -11.25 9.17
CA ARG A 263 -4.30 -11.29 9.79
C ARG A 263 -3.39 -10.19 9.24
N LEU A 264 -3.43 -9.90 7.94
CA LEU A 264 -2.74 -8.75 7.34
C LEU A 264 -3.32 -7.42 7.82
N SER A 265 -4.65 -7.32 7.92
CA SER A 265 -5.33 -6.11 8.39
C SER A 265 -5.06 -5.80 9.86
N PHE A 266 -4.94 -6.85 10.68
CA PHE A 266 -4.78 -6.83 12.13
C PHE A 266 -3.69 -7.85 12.53
N PRO A 267 -2.39 -7.53 12.31
CA PRO A 267 -1.28 -8.48 12.45
C PRO A 267 -0.87 -8.69 13.91
N VAL A 268 -1.84 -9.04 14.77
CA VAL A 268 -1.65 -9.20 16.22
C VAL A 268 -0.63 -10.28 16.58
N GLU A 269 -0.44 -11.27 15.71
CA GLU A 269 0.57 -12.33 15.87
C GLU A 269 2.01 -11.81 15.86
N LEU A 270 2.28 -10.65 15.24
CA LEU A 270 3.60 -10.03 15.27
C LEU A 270 3.99 -9.49 16.65
N ILE A 271 3.03 -9.28 17.56
CA ILE A 271 3.32 -8.84 18.93
C ILE A 271 4.13 -9.91 19.67
N LEU A 272 3.89 -11.20 19.36
CA LEU A 272 4.59 -12.32 19.99
C LEU A 272 6.09 -12.34 19.68
N LEU A 273 6.49 -11.77 18.54
CA LEU A 273 7.89 -11.66 18.14
C LEU A 273 8.64 -10.55 18.91
N SER A 274 7.95 -9.78 19.76
CA SER A 274 8.47 -8.87 20.80
C SER A 274 9.39 -7.72 20.34
N GLY A 275 9.48 -7.42 19.05
CA GLY A 275 10.25 -6.28 18.53
C GLY A 275 9.47 -4.97 18.58
N LEU A 276 10.11 -3.87 19.01
CA LEU A 276 9.50 -2.52 19.02
C LEU A 276 8.96 -2.14 17.63
N GLY A 277 9.70 -2.45 16.55
CA GLY A 277 9.26 -2.20 15.18
C GLY A 277 7.99 -2.97 14.79
N GLN A 278 7.83 -4.20 15.29
CA GLN A 278 6.64 -5.01 15.05
C GLN A 278 5.43 -4.41 15.76
N ILE A 279 5.56 -4.01 17.03
CA ILE A 279 4.48 -3.36 17.78
C ILE A 279 4.02 -2.08 17.07
N ILE A 280 4.97 -1.24 16.63
CA ILE A 280 4.66 -0.03 15.85
C ILE A 280 3.90 -0.40 14.57
N PHE A 281 4.36 -1.40 13.84
CA PHE A 281 3.70 -1.86 12.62
C PHE A 281 2.28 -2.39 12.87
N VAL A 282 2.05 -3.15 13.95
CA VAL A 282 0.72 -3.62 14.32
C VAL A 282 -0.22 -2.45 14.56
N VAL A 283 0.17 -1.49 15.41
CA VAL A 283 -0.65 -0.30 15.69
C VAL A 283 -0.93 0.48 14.41
N LEU A 284 0.09 0.66 13.57
CA LEU A 284 -0.02 1.39 12.30
C LEU A 284 -1.00 0.70 11.34
N MET A 285 -0.90 -0.62 11.18
CA MET A 285 -1.81 -1.40 10.36
C MET A 285 -3.23 -1.39 10.90
N MET A 286 -3.43 -1.60 12.20
CA MET A 286 -4.77 -1.57 12.80
C MET A 286 -5.45 -0.20 12.58
N MET A 287 -4.74 0.90 12.80
CA MET A 287 -5.26 2.25 12.54
C MET A 287 -5.63 2.44 11.06
N THR A 288 -4.75 1.98 10.16
CA THR A 288 -4.94 2.11 8.70
C THR A 288 -6.13 1.28 8.22
N SER A 289 -6.23 0.02 8.66
CA SER A 289 -7.32 -0.90 8.33
C SER A 289 -8.67 -0.39 8.85
N LEU A 290 -8.74 0.05 10.12
CA LEU A 290 -9.96 0.62 10.68
C LEU A 290 -10.42 1.87 9.92
N LEU A 291 -9.48 2.69 9.46
CA LEU A 291 -9.77 3.88 8.66
C LEU A 291 -10.33 3.51 7.28
N ILE A 292 -9.70 2.54 6.60
CA ILE A 292 -10.19 1.99 5.32
C ILE A 292 -11.62 1.45 5.49
N PHE A 293 -11.85 0.56 6.47
CA PHE A 293 -13.17 -0.04 6.70
C PHE A 293 -14.22 1.02 7.04
N LYS A 294 -13.88 2.00 7.89
CA LYS A 294 -14.78 3.09 8.24
C LYS A 294 -15.19 3.90 7.00
N MET A 295 -14.24 4.26 6.15
CA MET A 295 -14.50 5.07 4.97
C MET A 295 -15.27 4.30 3.88
N MET A 296 -15.06 2.99 3.78
CA MET A 296 -15.75 2.15 2.80
C MET A 296 -17.20 1.84 3.21
N THR A 297 -17.42 1.55 4.50
CA THR A 297 -18.73 1.10 5.02
C THR A 297 -19.64 2.25 5.50
N SER A 298 -19.12 3.47 5.65
CA SER A 298 -19.92 4.64 6.08
C SER A 298 -20.31 5.51 4.90
N SER A 299 -21.46 6.19 4.99
CA SER A 299 -21.85 7.24 4.02
C SER A 299 -21.30 8.61 4.41
N HIS A 300 -20.97 8.80 5.68
CA HIS A 300 -20.50 10.06 6.23
C HIS A 300 -19.15 9.89 6.93
N TYR A 301 -18.31 10.92 6.84
CA TYR A 301 -17.09 11.05 7.63
C TYR A 301 -16.98 12.47 8.18
N LYS A 302 -16.82 12.57 9.51
CA LYS A 302 -16.79 13.84 10.26
C LYS A 302 -17.92 14.82 9.86
N GLY A 303 -19.15 14.31 9.73
CA GLY A 303 -20.35 15.10 9.42
C GLY A 303 -20.55 15.46 7.94
N SER A 304 -19.67 15.02 7.04
CA SER A 304 -19.80 15.26 5.59
C SER A 304 -20.05 13.97 4.83
N PHE A 305 -20.87 14.02 3.77
CA PHE A 305 -21.06 12.88 2.87
C PHE A 305 -19.75 12.55 2.15
N ILE A 306 -19.41 11.26 2.05
CA ILE A 306 -18.17 10.82 1.43
C ILE A 306 -18.32 10.82 -0.08
N GLU A 307 -17.51 11.62 -0.78
CA GLU A 307 -17.59 11.73 -2.23
C GLU A 307 -17.26 10.39 -2.92
N PRO A 308 -17.92 10.07 -4.06
CA PRO A 308 -17.67 8.84 -4.79
C PRO A 308 -16.20 8.65 -5.18
N LYS A 309 -15.51 9.73 -5.55
CA LYS A 309 -14.07 9.73 -5.90
C LYS A 309 -13.21 9.36 -4.70
N VAL A 310 -13.51 9.91 -3.52
CA VAL A 310 -12.79 9.59 -2.28
C VAL A 310 -12.92 8.10 -1.96
N LYS A 311 -14.12 7.52 -2.04
CA LYS A 311 -14.30 6.08 -1.83
C LYS A 311 -13.51 5.23 -2.83
N GLU A 312 -13.45 5.64 -4.10
CA GLU A 312 -12.65 4.93 -5.11
C GLU A 312 -11.15 5.02 -4.85
N LEU A 313 -10.65 6.16 -4.39
CA LEU A 313 -9.23 6.29 -4.01
C LEU A 313 -8.90 5.42 -2.79
N ILE A 314 -9.80 5.36 -1.81
CA ILE A 314 -9.64 4.51 -0.62
C ILE A 314 -9.79 3.02 -0.96
N ALA A 315 -10.55 2.70 -2.00
CA ALA A 315 -10.63 1.34 -2.52
C ALA A 315 -9.29 0.85 -3.08
N ILE A 316 -8.37 1.73 -3.50
CA ILE A 316 -7.05 1.31 -4.03
C ILE A 316 -6.26 0.51 -2.98
N PRO A 317 -5.90 1.05 -1.80
CA PRO A 317 -5.19 0.26 -0.79
C PRO A 317 -6.00 -0.94 -0.28
N LEU A 318 -7.33 -0.85 -0.25
CA LEU A 318 -8.17 -2.02 0.08
C LEU A 318 -8.00 -3.13 -0.96
N SER A 319 -8.10 -2.82 -2.26
CA SER A 319 -7.92 -3.80 -3.33
C SER A 319 -6.53 -4.39 -3.35
N PHE A 320 -5.51 -3.60 -2.99
CA PHE A 320 -4.16 -4.13 -2.80
C PHE A 320 -4.14 -5.14 -1.66
N LEU A 321 -4.70 -4.79 -0.50
CA LEU A 321 -4.80 -5.68 0.67
C LEU A 321 -5.57 -6.98 0.36
N LEU A 322 -6.61 -6.91 -0.47
CA LEU A 322 -7.37 -8.08 -0.94
C LEU A 322 -6.50 -9.06 -1.73
N VAL A 323 -5.73 -8.55 -2.69
CA VAL A 323 -4.82 -9.35 -3.52
C VAL A 323 -3.68 -9.93 -2.68
N GLN A 324 -3.16 -9.16 -1.72
CA GLN A 324 -2.14 -9.63 -0.79
C GLN A 324 -2.66 -10.79 0.07
N GLY A 325 -3.93 -10.78 0.47
CA GLY A 325 -4.55 -11.91 1.18
C GLY A 325 -4.53 -13.26 0.42
N LEU A 326 -4.31 -13.24 -0.90
CA LEU A 326 -4.20 -14.47 -1.71
C LEU A 326 -2.77 -15.02 -1.74
N PHE A 327 -1.80 -14.15 -1.98
CA PHE A 327 -0.46 -14.54 -2.41
C PHE A 327 0.64 -14.19 -1.41
N GLU A 328 0.37 -13.31 -0.44
CA GLU A 328 1.43 -12.74 0.37
C GLU A 328 2.00 -13.78 1.35
N PRO A 329 3.32 -14.04 1.29
CA PRO A 329 3.94 -15.13 2.03
C PRO A 329 4.43 -14.73 3.42
N ASP A 330 4.72 -13.44 3.66
CA ASP A 330 5.29 -12.96 4.92
C ASP A 330 4.94 -11.48 5.21
N PHE A 331 4.92 -11.09 6.49
CA PHE A 331 4.57 -9.72 6.87
C PHE A 331 5.60 -8.67 6.48
N GLY A 332 6.87 -9.03 6.31
CA GLY A 332 7.93 -8.08 5.93
C GLY A 332 7.74 -7.62 4.48
N SER A 333 7.52 -8.57 3.58
CA SER A 333 7.17 -8.33 2.19
C SER A 333 5.82 -7.61 2.06
N PHE A 334 4.83 -7.98 2.88
CA PHE A 334 3.55 -7.26 2.94
C PHE A 334 3.76 -5.78 3.31
N ALA A 335 4.47 -5.52 4.42
CA ALA A 335 4.75 -4.17 4.91
C ALA A 335 5.44 -3.34 3.83
N ARG A 336 6.41 -3.95 3.13
CA ARG A 336 7.13 -3.34 2.02
C ARG A 336 6.18 -2.86 0.92
N HIS A 337 5.38 -3.74 0.32
CA HIS A 337 4.54 -3.32 -0.81
C HIS A 337 3.36 -2.46 -0.39
N PHE A 338 2.71 -2.78 0.74
CA PHE A 338 1.55 -2.01 1.22
C PHE A 338 1.94 -0.57 1.54
N SER A 339 3.12 -0.37 2.15
CA SER A 339 3.62 0.97 2.48
C SER A 339 3.73 1.89 1.26
N MET A 340 4.00 1.35 0.07
CA MET A 340 4.06 2.12 -1.18
C MET A 340 2.69 2.62 -1.64
N VAL A 341 1.62 1.85 -1.39
CA VAL A 341 0.25 2.13 -1.88
C VAL A 341 -0.57 2.96 -0.90
N VAL A 342 -0.28 2.84 0.41
CA VAL A 342 -0.97 3.57 1.49
C VAL A 342 -1.10 5.09 1.30
N PRO A 343 -0.13 5.83 0.73
CA PRO A 343 -0.28 7.27 0.46
C PRO A 343 -1.58 7.67 -0.25
N VAL A 344 -2.12 6.80 -1.11
CA VAL A 344 -3.37 7.05 -1.84
C VAL A 344 -4.58 7.16 -0.90
N LEU A 345 -4.59 6.42 0.22
CA LEU A 345 -5.59 6.56 1.30
C LEU A 345 -5.61 7.98 1.84
N PHE A 346 -4.43 8.48 2.19
CA PHE A 346 -4.27 9.80 2.80
C PHE A 346 -4.60 10.92 1.82
N LEU A 347 -4.32 10.71 0.53
CA LEU A 347 -4.76 11.63 -0.52
C LEU A 347 -6.29 11.72 -0.59
N GLY A 348 -6.98 10.57 -0.61
CA GLY A 348 -8.45 10.52 -0.59
C GLY A 348 -9.04 11.21 0.64
N LEU A 349 -8.45 10.99 1.82
CA LEU A 349 -8.84 11.67 3.06
C LEU A 349 -8.60 13.18 3.01
N GLY A 350 -7.49 13.62 2.42
CA GLY A 350 -7.18 15.02 2.20
C GLY A 350 -8.25 15.71 1.35
N LEU A 351 -8.66 15.07 0.25
CA LEU A 351 -9.74 15.57 -0.61
C LEU A 351 -11.07 15.68 0.16
N GLN A 352 -11.44 14.65 0.93
CA GLN A 352 -12.66 14.66 1.75
C GLN A 352 -12.67 15.81 2.76
N LEU A 353 -11.58 16.01 3.49
CA LEU A 353 -11.50 17.05 4.52
C LEU A 353 -11.34 18.46 3.93
N ARG A 354 -10.77 18.58 2.72
CA ARG A 354 -10.66 19.86 2.01
C ARG A 354 -12.01 20.34 1.46
N ALA A 355 -12.88 19.42 1.05
CA ALA A 355 -14.22 19.73 0.55
C ALA A 355 -15.15 20.32 1.64
N ARG A 356 -14.79 20.15 2.92
CA ARG A 356 -15.55 20.73 4.04
C ARG A 356 -15.44 22.26 4.02
N LYS A 357 -16.56 22.95 3.78
CA LYS A 357 -16.69 24.38 4.14
C LYS A 357 -16.60 24.48 5.67
N PRO A 358 -15.83 25.40 6.25
CA PRO A 358 -15.85 25.62 7.69
C PRO A 358 -17.28 26.02 8.08
N GLU A 359 -17.95 25.22 8.91
CA GLU A 359 -19.18 25.69 9.56
C GLU A 359 -18.79 26.82 10.53
N PRO A 360 -19.47 27.99 10.46
CA PRO A 360 -19.29 29.02 11.47
C PRO A 360 -19.69 28.47 12.83
N VAL A 361 -18.87 28.79 13.84
CA VAL A 361 -18.95 28.24 15.21
C VAL A 361 -20.28 28.57 15.90
N GLU A 362 -21.03 29.57 15.42
CA GLU A 362 -22.31 30.00 15.98
C GLU A 362 -23.41 28.93 15.92
N SER A 363 -23.37 27.98 14.99
CA SER A 363 -24.41 26.94 14.90
C SER A 363 -24.30 25.82 15.95
N ARG A 364 -23.20 25.77 16.73
CA ARG A 364 -23.01 24.79 17.82
C ARG A 364 -23.48 25.29 19.18
N VAL A 365 -23.73 26.59 19.33
CA VAL A 365 -24.18 27.18 20.60
C VAL A 365 -25.72 27.24 20.67
N LEU A 366 -26.41 27.01 19.55
CA LEU A 366 -27.86 27.14 19.43
C LEU A 366 -28.62 25.81 19.29
N ASN A 367 -27.96 24.65 19.49
CA ASN A 367 -28.60 23.33 19.49
C ASN A 367 -28.34 22.57 20.78
#